data_AF-A0A6A5Q8U6-F1
#
_entry.id   AF-A0A6A5Q8U6-F1
#
_cell.length_a   1.000
_cell.length_b   1.000
_cell.length_c   1.000
_cell.angle_alpha   90.00
_cell.angle_beta   90.00
_cell.angle_gamma   90.00
#
_symmetry.space_group_name_H-M   'P 1'
#
loop_
_entity.id
_entity.type
_entity.pdbx_description
1 polymer ?
#
loop_
_entity_poly.entity_id
_entity_poly.type
_entity_poly.pdbx_seq_one_letter_code
_entity_poly.pdbx_strand_id
1 'polypeptide(L)'
;MDGTRRRVLYQLNSRWIYGKIPLLHTAVFLLQMAAVSLLARKYNSYYAQRPVLTTMITNAVLGGIADTVAQTLTAVRQRAVRKKGGPDKDDFLAIEIHDLDRRNPINDTDLIPDSKRLPPPFDFERTVRFMSYGFIMSPLQLRWFKFMSSTFPMSKTSTWLPALKRVAFDQFLFAPAGLACFFTFMTVAEGGGKRAVQRKFQDIYVPALKANWLVWPTVQLINFRLMPIQYQIPFVSTIGIAWTAYLSLTNSADEATS
;
A
#
# COMPACT_ATOMS: atom_id res chain seq x y z
N MET A 1 12.21 -28.93 -9.27
CA MET A 1 12.37 -27.54 -9.77
C MET A 1 12.45 -26.49 -8.64
N ASP A 2 11.96 -26.75 -7.42
CA ASP A 2 11.95 -25.77 -6.32
C ASP A 2 13.32 -25.38 -5.75
N GLY A 3 14.30 -26.29 -5.72
CA GLY A 3 15.59 -26.04 -5.09
C GLY A 3 16.48 -25.02 -5.83
N THR A 4 16.35 -24.91 -7.16
CA THR A 4 17.12 -23.97 -7.97
C THR A 4 16.52 -22.56 -7.89
N ARG A 5 15.18 -22.44 -7.99
CA ARG A 5 14.47 -21.16 -7.82
C ARG A 5 14.71 -20.55 -6.44
N ARG A 6 14.63 -21.36 -5.37
CA ARG A 6 14.91 -20.90 -4.00
C ARG A 6 16.36 -20.41 -3.83
N ARG A 7 17.33 -21.10 -4.43
CA ARG A 7 18.75 -20.67 -4.40
C ARG A 7 18.97 -19.35 -5.13
N VAL A 8 18.38 -19.17 -6.31
CA VAL A 8 18.50 -17.92 -7.08
C VAL A 8 17.84 -16.76 -6.33
N LEU A 9 16.62 -16.95 -5.82
CA LEU A 9 15.93 -15.93 -5.03
C LEU A 9 16.70 -15.57 -3.75
N TYR A 10 17.27 -16.56 -3.08
CA TYR A 10 18.13 -16.36 -1.91
C TYR A 10 19.38 -15.53 -2.25
N GLN A 11 20.06 -15.85 -3.36
CA GLN A 11 21.24 -15.11 -3.83
C GLN A 11 20.89 -13.67 -4.27
N LEU A 12 19.72 -13.45 -4.85
CA LEU A 12 19.26 -12.11 -5.21
C LEU A 12 18.86 -11.30 -3.98
N ASN A 13 18.23 -11.93 -2.98
CA ASN A 13 17.83 -11.28 -1.73
C ASN A 13 19.02 -10.94 -0.82
N SER A 14 20.14 -11.64 -0.96
CA SER A 14 21.36 -11.36 -0.20
C SER A 14 22.21 -10.23 -0.80
N ARG A 15 21.93 -9.81 -2.04
CA ARG A 15 22.62 -8.68 -2.70
C ARG A 15 21.91 -7.36 -2.40
N TRP A 16 22.71 -6.35 -2.07
CA TRP A 16 22.24 -5.00 -1.76
C TRP A 16 22.91 -3.98 -2.65
N ILE A 17 22.13 -3.04 -3.16
CA ILE A 17 22.63 -1.90 -3.93
C ILE A 17 23.12 -0.85 -2.95
N TYR A 18 24.39 -0.45 -3.07
CA TYR A 18 25.07 0.50 -2.16
C TYR A 18 24.92 0.16 -0.67
N GLY A 19 24.69 -1.11 -0.33
CA GLY A 19 24.45 -1.55 1.04
C GLY A 19 23.12 -1.10 1.67
N LYS A 20 22.25 -0.41 0.92
CA LYS A 20 21.06 0.27 1.45
C LYS A 20 19.72 -0.30 1.00
N ILE A 21 19.63 -0.83 -0.22
CA ILE A 21 18.37 -1.37 -0.76
C ILE A 21 18.56 -2.81 -1.27
N PRO A 22 17.64 -3.76 -0.96
CA PRO A 22 17.74 -5.12 -1.49
C PRO A 22 17.61 -5.13 -3.03
N LEU A 23 18.54 -5.79 -3.72
CA LEU A 23 18.59 -5.83 -5.20
C LEU A 23 17.30 -6.39 -5.80
N LEU A 24 16.76 -7.46 -5.20
CA LEU A 24 15.52 -8.10 -5.67
C LEU A 24 14.33 -7.14 -5.62
N HIS A 25 14.19 -6.39 -4.52
CA HIS A 25 13.11 -5.41 -4.35
C HIS A 25 13.22 -4.30 -5.41
N THR A 26 14.42 -3.79 -5.65
CA THR A 26 14.68 -2.79 -6.69
C THR A 26 14.35 -3.33 -8.09
N ALA A 27 14.75 -4.56 -8.41
CA ALA A 27 14.45 -5.17 -9.71
C ALA A 27 12.93 -5.32 -9.94
N VAL A 28 12.19 -5.80 -8.93
CA VAL A 28 10.72 -5.92 -8.98
C VAL A 28 10.08 -4.54 -9.14
N PHE A 29 10.53 -3.56 -8.36
CA PHE A 29 10.04 -2.18 -8.43
C PHE A 29 10.26 -1.58 -9.83
N LEU A 30 11.46 -1.71 -10.41
CA LEU A 30 11.77 -1.21 -11.75
C LEU A 30 10.89 -1.88 -12.83
N LEU A 31 10.64 -3.18 -12.72
CA LEU A 31 9.74 -3.90 -13.62
C LEU A 31 8.31 -3.36 -13.52
N GLN A 32 7.81 -3.12 -12.31
CA GLN A 32 6.49 -2.53 -12.10
C GLN A 32 6.41 -1.08 -12.63
N MET A 33 7.46 -0.28 -12.43
CA MET A 33 7.54 1.08 -12.97
C MET A 33 7.57 1.09 -14.50
N ALA A 34 8.23 0.12 -15.14
CA ALA A 34 8.17 -0.07 -16.57
C ALA A 34 6.74 -0.41 -17.03
N ALA A 35 6.05 -1.31 -16.33
CA ALA A 35 4.65 -1.64 -16.61
C ALA A 35 3.72 -0.42 -16.48
N VAL A 36 3.86 0.38 -15.41
CA VAL A 36 3.11 1.65 -15.25
C VAL A 36 3.42 2.61 -16.38
N SER A 37 4.68 2.76 -16.77
CA SER A 37 5.09 3.67 -17.86
C SER A 37 4.45 3.26 -19.19
N LEU A 38 4.39 1.96 -19.48
CA LEU A 38 3.72 1.44 -20.67
C LEU A 38 2.20 1.66 -20.63
N LEU A 39 1.58 1.43 -19.47
CA LEU A 39 0.14 1.69 -19.28
C LEU A 39 -0.17 3.18 -19.42
N ALA A 40 0.62 4.06 -18.80
CA ALA A 40 0.42 5.50 -18.82
C ALA A 40 0.43 6.08 -20.25
N ARG A 41 1.37 5.62 -21.10
CA ARG A 41 1.50 6.08 -22.50
C ARG A 41 0.24 5.85 -23.33
N LYS A 42 -0.53 4.79 -23.04
CA LYS A 42 -1.74 4.41 -23.78
C LYS A 42 -3.01 4.45 -22.94
N TYR A 43 -2.93 5.02 -21.73
CA TYR A 43 -3.99 4.93 -20.73
C TYR A 43 -5.33 5.47 -21.27
N ASN A 44 -5.33 6.66 -21.86
CA ASN A 44 -6.54 7.27 -22.38
C ASN A 44 -7.17 6.45 -23.51
N SER A 45 -6.37 5.89 -24.40
CA SER A 45 -6.86 5.03 -25.49
C SER A 45 -7.48 3.74 -24.94
N TYR A 46 -6.82 3.10 -23.98
CA TYR A 46 -7.34 1.87 -23.37
C TYR A 46 -8.58 2.15 -22.53
N TYR A 47 -8.59 3.24 -21.76
CA TYR A 47 -9.73 3.63 -20.94
C TYR A 47 -10.95 3.97 -21.81
N ALA A 48 -10.76 4.65 -22.94
CA ALA A 48 -11.84 4.96 -23.87
C ALA A 48 -12.50 3.69 -24.46
N GLN A 49 -11.71 2.67 -24.77
CA GLN A 49 -12.20 1.42 -25.36
C GLN A 49 -12.75 0.44 -24.29
N ARG A 50 -12.05 0.31 -23.17
CA ARG A 50 -12.32 -0.67 -22.11
C ARG A 50 -12.05 -0.05 -20.73
N PRO A 51 -12.93 0.83 -20.23
CA PRO A 51 -12.68 1.60 -19.01
C PRO A 51 -12.48 0.71 -17.79
N VAL A 52 -13.35 -0.31 -17.63
CA VAL A 52 -13.32 -1.23 -16.48
C VAL A 52 -12.02 -2.03 -16.47
N LEU A 53 -11.67 -2.70 -17.57
CA LEU A 53 -10.46 -3.52 -17.63
C LEU A 53 -9.18 -2.69 -17.46
N THR A 54 -9.17 -1.48 -18.03
CA THR A 54 -8.02 -0.57 -17.93
C THR A 54 -7.78 -0.16 -16.49
N THR A 55 -8.83 0.20 -15.75
CA THR A 55 -8.68 0.56 -14.33
C THR A 55 -8.30 -0.64 -13.47
N MET A 56 -8.84 -1.84 -13.77
CA MET A 56 -8.49 -3.08 -13.07
C MET A 56 -6.99 -3.40 -13.19
N ILE A 57 -6.45 -3.41 -14.42
CA ILE A 57 -5.04 -3.69 -14.67
C ILE A 57 -4.16 -2.60 -14.03
N THR A 58 -4.54 -1.33 -14.21
CA THR A 58 -3.78 -0.21 -13.63
C THR A 58 -3.72 -0.31 -12.11
N ASN A 59 -4.85 -0.60 -11.47
CA ASN A 59 -4.92 -0.70 -10.02
C ASN A 59 -4.21 -1.95 -9.48
N ALA A 60 -4.19 -3.04 -10.24
CA ALA A 60 -3.38 -4.20 -9.90
C ALA A 60 -1.89 -3.85 -9.88
N VAL A 61 -1.39 -3.19 -10.92
CA VAL A 61 0.03 -2.78 -10.98
C VAL A 61 0.38 -1.79 -9.87
N LEU A 62 -0.47 -0.78 -9.62
CA LEU A 62 -0.25 0.18 -8.53
C LEU A 62 -0.31 -0.49 -7.14
N GLY A 63 -1.20 -1.47 -6.94
CA GLY A 63 -1.23 -2.28 -5.72
C GLY A 63 0.05 -3.09 -5.51
N GLY A 64 0.61 -3.65 -6.57
CA GLY A 64 1.92 -4.33 -6.52
C GLY A 64 3.06 -3.39 -6.13
N ILE A 65 3.05 -2.15 -6.63
CA ILE A 65 4.03 -1.12 -6.25
C ILE A 65 3.89 -0.75 -4.78
N ALA A 66 2.66 -0.50 -4.30
CA ALA A 66 2.39 -0.18 -2.91
C ALA A 66 2.98 -1.22 -1.95
N ASP A 67 2.77 -2.51 -2.27
CA ASP A 67 3.32 -3.60 -1.48
C ASP A 67 4.84 -3.73 -1.61
N THR A 68 5.40 -3.55 -2.81
CA THR A 68 6.86 -3.59 -3.04
C THR A 68 7.58 -2.50 -2.23
N VAL A 69 7.00 -1.29 -2.18
CA VAL A 69 7.50 -0.19 -1.34
C VAL A 69 7.43 -0.57 0.14
N ALA A 70 6.30 -1.11 0.60
CA ALA A 70 6.14 -1.55 1.99
C ALA A 70 7.15 -2.62 2.39
N GLN A 71 7.32 -3.67 1.58
CA GLN A 71 8.29 -4.73 1.82
C GLN A 71 9.74 -4.21 1.82
N THR A 72 10.05 -3.25 0.93
CA THR A 72 11.36 -2.60 0.91
C THR A 72 11.62 -1.84 2.20
N LEU A 73 10.63 -1.09 2.67
CA LEU A 73 10.73 -0.32 3.91
C LEU A 73 10.93 -1.24 5.12
N THR A 74 10.19 -2.36 5.20
CA THR A 74 10.40 -3.38 6.22
C THR A 74 11.81 -3.97 6.17
N ALA A 75 12.32 -4.31 4.97
CA ALA A 75 13.66 -4.89 4.80
C ALA A 75 14.77 -3.91 5.21
N VAL A 76 14.63 -2.62 4.86
CA VAL A 76 15.55 -1.56 5.27
C VAL A 76 15.52 -1.36 6.78
N ARG A 77 14.32 -1.26 7.38
CA ARG A 77 14.15 -1.12 8.83
C ARG A 77 14.81 -2.27 9.60
N GLN A 78 14.50 -3.51 9.24
CA GLN A 78 15.05 -4.68 9.95
C GLN A 78 16.57 -4.78 9.83
N ARG A 79 17.15 -4.32 8.72
CA ARG A 79 18.60 -4.23 8.57
C ARG A 79 19.20 -3.16 9.47
N ALA A 80 18.57 -1.99 9.57
CA ALA A 80 19.03 -0.88 10.42
C ALA A 80 19.07 -1.31 11.90
N VAL A 81 18.00 -1.95 12.39
CA VAL A 81 17.91 -2.46 13.77
C VAL A 81 18.97 -3.53 14.07
N ARG A 82 19.29 -4.40 13.09
CA ARG A 82 20.22 -5.52 13.28
C ARG A 82 21.71 -5.17 13.12
N LYS A 83 22.07 -3.94 12.72
CA LYS A 83 23.47 -3.53 12.52
C LYS A 83 24.16 -3.33 13.87
N LYS A 84 25.22 -4.10 14.14
CA LYS A 84 26.02 -4.00 15.37
C LYS A 84 26.72 -2.62 15.40
N GLY A 85 26.25 -1.72 16.26
CA GLY A 85 26.70 -0.31 16.33
C GLY A 85 25.64 0.73 15.94
N GLY A 86 24.42 0.32 15.56
CA GLY A 86 23.33 1.21 15.14
C GLY A 86 23.42 1.63 13.66
N PRO A 87 22.54 2.54 13.21
CA PRO A 87 22.56 3.09 11.85
C PRO A 87 23.90 3.74 11.54
N ASP A 88 24.36 3.65 10.30
CA ASP A 88 25.52 4.44 9.88
C ASP A 88 25.19 5.93 9.89
N LYS A 89 26.14 6.79 10.24
CA LYS A 89 25.92 8.26 10.20
C LYS A 89 25.66 8.77 8.78
N ASP A 90 26.08 8.01 7.77
CA ASP A 90 25.86 8.31 6.34
C ASP A 90 24.56 7.69 5.79
N ASP A 91 23.77 7.01 6.63
CA ASP A 91 22.55 6.32 6.22
C ASP A 91 21.30 7.07 6.66
N PHE A 92 21.07 8.23 6.06
CA PHE A 92 19.97 9.15 6.37
C PHE A 92 18.60 8.46 6.50
N LEU A 93 18.26 7.55 5.58
CA LEU A 93 17.00 6.78 5.65
C LEU A 93 16.96 5.84 6.85
N ALA A 94 18.06 5.16 7.15
CA ALA A 94 18.15 4.29 8.33
C ALA A 94 18.16 5.08 9.63
N ILE A 95 18.75 6.29 9.65
CA ILE A 95 18.73 7.22 10.80
C ILE A 95 17.31 7.70 11.05
N GLU A 96 16.61 8.18 10.02
CA GLU A 96 15.23 8.67 10.16
C GLU A 96 14.28 7.55 10.63
N ILE A 97 14.42 6.35 10.08
CA ILE A 97 13.65 5.17 10.49
C ILE A 97 14.02 4.73 11.92
N HIS A 98 15.31 4.77 12.31
CA HIS A 98 15.76 4.44 13.65
C HIS A 98 15.35 5.47 14.71
N ASP A 99 15.34 6.77 14.37
CA ASP A 99 14.87 7.83 15.27
C ASP A 99 13.35 7.80 15.45
N LEU A 100 12.60 7.33 14.45
CA LEU A 100 11.18 6.99 14.58
C LEU A 100 10.97 5.78 15.52
N ASP A 101 11.85 4.77 15.44
CA ASP A 101 11.83 3.57 16.30
C ASP A 101 12.20 3.90 17.75
N ARG A 102 13.21 4.76 17.96
CA ARG A 102 13.67 5.20 19.30
C ARG A 102 12.60 5.96 20.09
N ARG A 103 11.57 6.48 19.42
CA ARG A 103 10.40 7.11 20.06
C ARG A 103 9.34 6.12 20.54
N ASN A 104 9.44 4.81 20.23
CA ASN A 104 8.51 3.75 20.66
C ASN A 104 9.27 2.53 21.24
N PRO A 105 9.41 2.39 22.57
CA PRO A 105 10.44 1.55 23.18
C PRO A 105 10.00 0.13 23.61
N ILE A 106 9.13 -0.59 22.88
CA ILE A 106 8.65 -1.89 23.37
C ILE A 106 8.60 -3.01 22.29
N ASN A 107 8.89 -4.23 22.76
CA ASN A 107 8.82 -5.58 22.17
C ASN A 107 9.94 -6.03 21.21
N ASP A 108 10.99 -6.55 21.85
CA ASP A 108 12.01 -7.47 21.31
C ASP A 108 11.54 -8.94 21.24
N THR A 109 10.25 -9.22 21.44
CA THR A 109 9.72 -10.59 21.53
C THR A 109 8.48 -10.80 20.68
N ASP A 110 8.59 -11.80 19.81
CA ASP A 110 7.59 -12.43 18.96
C ASP A 110 7.15 -11.64 17.72
N LEU A 111 7.75 -12.00 16.58
CA LEU A 111 7.05 -12.50 15.40
C LEU A 111 8.11 -13.00 14.38
N ILE A 112 8.16 -14.32 14.18
CA ILE A 112 8.85 -15.07 13.10
C ILE A 112 10.26 -15.62 13.47
N PRO A 113 10.58 -16.90 13.19
CA PRO A 113 11.82 -17.53 13.63
C PRO A 113 13.08 -16.85 13.08
N ASP A 114 14.07 -16.80 13.95
CA ASP A 114 15.42 -16.30 13.77
C ASP A 114 16.17 -17.00 12.61
N SER A 115 16.02 -16.52 11.38
CA SER A 115 17.10 -16.65 10.40
C SER A 115 18.13 -15.56 10.73
N LYS A 116 19.10 -15.91 11.57
CA LYS A 116 20.10 -15.01 12.19
C LYS A 116 21.02 -14.24 11.23
N ARG A 117 20.75 -14.21 9.91
CA ARG A 117 21.69 -13.66 8.92
C ARG A 117 21.11 -12.82 7.78
N LEU A 118 19.79 -12.78 7.52
CA LEU A 118 19.26 -12.09 6.32
C LEU A 118 17.91 -11.38 6.54
N PRO A 119 17.61 -10.32 5.75
CA PRO A 119 16.26 -9.76 5.65
C PRO A 119 15.27 -10.84 5.17
N PRO A 120 13.98 -10.75 5.52
CA PRO A 120 12.95 -11.64 5.01
C PRO A 120 12.98 -11.62 3.47
N PRO A 121 12.81 -12.78 2.83
CA PRO A 121 12.74 -12.85 1.38
C PRO A 121 11.56 -12.03 0.87
N PHE A 122 11.72 -11.41 -0.31
CA PHE A 122 10.62 -10.75 -1.00
C PHE A 122 9.41 -11.71 -1.13
N ASP A 123 8.28 -11.31 -0.57
CA ASP A 123 7.05 -12.09 -0.54
C ASP A 123 6.21 -11.80 -1.79
N PHE A 124 6.43 -12.62 -2.81
CA PHE A 124 5.68 -12.56 -4.06
C PHE A 124 4.19 -12.87 -3.88
N GLU A 125 3.83 -13.73 -2.91
CA GLU A 125 2.43 -14.05 -2.67
C GLU A 125 1.70 -12.85 -2.10
N ARG A 126 2.32 -12.14 -1.15
CA ARG A 126 1.78 -10.87 -0.62
C ARG A 126 1.62 -9.85 -1.73
N THR A 127 2.59 -9.70 -2.62
CA THR A 127 2.46 -8.79 -3.77
C THR A 127 1.29 -9.18 -4.66
N VAL A 128 1.12 -10.47 -4.98
CA VAL A 128 -0.02 -10.95 -5.77
C VAL A 128 -1.35 -10.71 -5.05
N ARG A 129 -1.44 -10.85 -3.72
CA ARG A 129 -2.64 -10.51 -2.95
C ARG A 129 -3.01 -9.04 -3.10
N PHE A 130 -2.05 -8.12 -2.97
CA PHE A 130 -2.27 -6.68 -3.18
C PHE A 130 -2.71 -6.35 -4.62
N MET A 131 -2.05 -6.96 -5.61
CA MET A 131 -2.44 -6.80 -7.02
C MET A 131 -3.86 -7.33 -7.26
N SER A 132 -4.21 -8.47 -6.66
CA SER A 132 -5.54 -9.09 -6.80
C SER A 132 -6.63 -8.26 -6.15
N TYR A 133 -6.38 -7.74 -4.95
CA TYR A 133 -7.30 -6.82 -4.28
C TYR A 133 -7.55 -5.58 -5.15
N GLY A 134 -6.48 -4.95 -5.68
CA GLY A 134 -6.60 -3.81 -6.56
C GLY A 134 -7.40 -4.11 -7.83
N PHE A 135 -7.16 -5.27 -8.45
CA PHE A 135 -7.89 -5.75 -9.62
C PHE A 135 -9.39 -5.95 -9.32
N ILE A 136 -9.73 -6.60 -8.21
CA ILE A 136 -11.12 -6.95 -7.83
C ILE A 136 -11.90 -5.71 -7.37
N MET A 137 -11.27 -4.80 -6.64
CA MET A 137 -11.94 -3.61 -6.10
C MET A 137 -12.12 -2.49 -7.12
N SER A 138 -11.33 -2.48 -8.19
CA SER A 138 -11.37 -1.40 -9.19
C SER A 138 -12.75 -1.19 -9.84
N PRO A 139 -13.50 -2.23 -10.28
CA PRO A 139 -14.83 -2.04 -10.85
C PRO A 139 -15.83 -1.47 -9.84
N LEU A 140 -15.72 -1.86 -8.56
CA LEU A 140 -16.56 -1.34 -7.48
C LEU A 140 -16.27 0.15 -7.25
N GLN A 141 -14.99 0.53 -7.17
CA GLN A 141 -14.56 1.94 -7.07
C GLN A 141 -15.03 2.76 -8.26
N LEU A 142 -14.91 2.23 -9.49
CA LEU A 142 -15.34 2.94 -10.70
C LEU A 142 -16.86 3.19 -10.70
N ARG A 143 -17.66 2.20 -10.27
CA ARG A 143 -19.11 2.38 -10.10
C ARG A 143 -19.43 3.40 -9.02
N TRP A 144 -18.73 3.35 -7.88
CA TRP A 144 -18.90 4.27 -6.78
C TRP A 144 -18.60 5.73 -7.18
N PHE A 145 -17.48 5.97 -7.84
CA PHE A 145 -17.10 7.31 -8.31
C PHE A 145 -18.07 7.82 -9.39
N LYS A 146 -18.52 6.94 -10.30
CA LYS A 146 -19.58 7.29 -11.27
C LYS A 146 -20.89 7.67 -10.57
N PHE A 147 -21.33 6.88 -9.60
CA PHE A 147 -22.52 7.18 -8.80
C PHE A 147 -22.43 8.53 -8.09
N MET A 148 -21.32 8.80 -7.40
CA MET A 148 -21.10 10.12 -6.78
C MET A 148 -21.05 11.25 -7.80
N SER A 149 -20.49 10.98 -8.99
CA SER A 149 -20.42 11.97 -10.06
C SER A 149 -21.80 12.35 -10.61
N SER A 150 -22.71 11.39 -10.72
CA SER A 150 -24.10 11.60 -11.16
C SER A 150 -24.99 12.19 -10.08
N THR A 151 -24.83 11.77 -8.82
CA THR A 151 -25.68 12.22 -7.71
C THR A 151 -25.33 13.64 -7.24
N PHE A 152 -24.06 14.01 -7.31
CA PHE A 152 -23.58 15.33 -6.92
C PHE A 152 -22.85 16.00 -8.10
N PRO A 153 -23.55 16.39 -9.18
CA PRO A 153 -22.91 16.96 -10.36
C PRO A 153 -22.23 18.29 -10.01
N MET A 154 -21.03 18.50 -10.55
CA MET A 154 -20.31 19.76 -10.37
C MET A 154 -20.89 20.80 -11.33
N SER A 155 -21.44 21.90 -10.79
CA SER A 155 -21.89 23.04 -11.59
C SER A 155 -20.79 24.10 -11.69
N LYS A 156 -20.80 24.89 -12.78
CA LYS A 156 -19.90 26.03 -12.99
C LYS A 156 -20.01 27.09 -11.88
N THR A 157 -21.16 27.17 -11.21
CA THR A 157 -21.47 28.18 -10.17
C THR A 157 -21.23 27.71 -8.74
N SER A 158 -21.22 26.41 -8.46
CA SER A 158 -20.93 25.87 -7.12
C SER A 158 -20.17 24.56 -7.24
N THR A 159 -18.84 24.64 -7.21
CA THR A 159 -17.96 23.48 -7.33
C THR A 159 -17.54 22.91 -5.97
N TRP A 160 -17.64 23.70 -4.90
CA TRP A 160 -17.18 23.29 -3.57
C TRP A 160 -18.17 22.44 -2.80
N LEU A 161 -19.47 22.81 -2.80
CA LEU A 161 -20.48 22.07 -2.06
C LEU A 161 -20.70 20.64 -2.60
N PRO A 162 -20.76 20.40 -3.92
CA PRO A 162 -20.83 19.03 -4.45
C PRO A 162 -19.57 18.21 -4.12
N ALA A 163 -18.38 18.80 -4.19
CA ALA A 163 -17.14 18.12 -3.85
C ALA A 163 -17.12 17.70 -2.36
N LEU A 164 -17.50 18.58 -1.44
CA LEU A 164 -17.60 18.27 -0.01
C LEU A 164 -18.63 17.17 0.27
N LYS A 165 -19.79 17.18 -0.41
CA LYS A 165 -20.79 16.10 -0.30
C LYS A 165 -20.23 14.76 -0.76
N ARG A 166 -19.48 14.72 -1.87
CA ARG A 166 -18.82 13.50 -2.35
C ARG A 166 -17.78 13.00 -1.35
N VAL A 167 -16.96 13.89 -0.79
CA VAL A 167 -15.98 13.53 0.26
C VAL A 167 -16.69 12.96 1.49
N ALA A 168 -17.74 13.60 1.99
CA ALA A 168 -18.48 13.10 3.14
C ALA A 168 -19.07 11.70 2.85
N PHE A 169 -19.71 11.51 1.69
CA PHE A 169 -20.28 10.22 1.31
C PHE A 169 -19.22 9.13 1.20
N ASP A 170 -18.07 9.46 0.61
CA ASP A 170 -16.94 8.56 0.51
C ASP A 170 -16.38 8.17 1.89
N GLN A 171 -16.15 9.15 2.77
CA GLN A 171 -15.51 8.93 4.07
C GLN A 171 -16.41 8.26 5.10
N PHE A 172 -17.73 8.43 5.02
CA PHE A 172 -18.68 7.79 5.94
C PHE A 172 -19.19 6.43 5.46
N LEU A 173 -19.18 6.15 4.16
CA LEU A 173 -19.71 4.89 3.62
C LEU A 173 -18.62 4.02 3.00
N PHE A 174 -17.87 4.57 2.05
CA PHE A 174 -16.93 3.79 1.25
C PHE A 174 -15.62 3.53 1.99
N ALA A 175 -15.07 4.50 2.72
CA ALA A 175 -13.82 4.35 3.44
C ALA A 175 -13.90 3.28 4.55
N PRO A 176 -14.92 3.27 5.43
CA PRO A 176 -15.04 2.23 6.46
C PRO A 176 -15.26 0.84 5.83
N ALA A 177 -16.17 0.72 4.86
CA ALA A 177 -16.45 -0.55 4.19
C ALA A 177 -15.24 -1.05 3.39
N GLY A 178 -14.56 -0.15 2.65
CA GLY A 178 -13.39 -0.47 1.85
C GLY A 178 -12.21 -0.95 2.70
N LEU A 179 -11.95 -0.28 3.82
CA LEU A 179 -10.90 -0.66 4.76
C LEU A 179 -11.22 -2.01 5.45
N ALA A 180 -12.47 -2.23 5.84
CA ALA A 180 -12.95 -3.50 6.37
C ALA A 180 -12.77 -4.64 5.34
N CYS A 181 -13.16 -4.41 4.09
CA CYS A 181 -12.96 -5.35 2.98
C CYS A 181 -11.47 -5.63 2.74
N PHE A 182 -10.60 -4.61 2.80
CA PHE A 182 -9.16 -4.77 2.66
C PHE A 182 -8.58 -5.69 3.73
N PHE A 183 -8.81 -5.39 5.02
CA PHE A 183 -8.27 -6.21 6.10
C PHE A 183 -8.83 -7.63 6.08
N THR A 184 -10.12 -7.80 5.76
CA THR A 184 -10.73 -9.13 5.62
C THR A 184 -10.08 -9.91 4.47
N PHE A 185 -9.97 -9.30 3.28
CA PHE A 185 -9.37 -9.95 2.11
C PHE A 185 -7.93 -10.35 2.38
N MET A 186 -7.11 -9.43 2.91
CA MET A 186 -5.70 -9.70 3.18
C MET A 186 -5.54 -10.84 4.19
N THR A 187 -6.29 -10.81 5.29
CA THR A 187 -6.20 -11.83 6.34
C THR A 187 -6.64 -13.21 5.84
N VAL A 188 -7.72 -13.28 5.07
CA VAL A 188 -8.20 -14.55 4.50
C VAL A 188 -7.23 -15.07 3.45
N ALA A 189 -6.68 -14.20 2.60
CA ALA A 189 -5.72 -14.59 1.56
C ALA A 189 -4.36 -15.01 2.13
N GLU A 190 -4.02 -14.57 3.35
CA GLU A 190 -2.87 -15.03 4.15
C GLU A 190 -3.15 -16.39 4.84
N GLY A 191 -4.35 -16.95 4.70
CA GLY A 191 -4.76 -18.21 5.35
C GLY A 191 -5.34 -18.02 6.76
N GLY A 192 -5.55 -16.77 7.18
CA GLY A 192 -6.15 -16.45 8.47
C GLY A 192 -7.63 -16.79 8.55
N GLY A 193 -8.05 -17.39 9.66
CA GLY A 193 -9.45 -17.69 9.95
C GLY A 193 -10.24 -16.53 10.57
N LYS A 194 -11.52 -16.77 10.90
CA LYS A 194 -12.43 -15.79 11.52
C LYS A 194 -11.84 -15.08 12.75
N ARG A 195 -11.12 -15.83 13.59
CA ARG A 195 -10.47 -15.27 14.80
C ARG A 195 -9.37 -14.26 14.46
N ALA A 196 -8.60 -14.49 13.41
CA ALA A 196 -7.55 -13.57 12.98
C ALA A 196 -8.15 -12.27 12.41
N VAL A 197 -9.23 -12.38 11.64
CA VAL A 197 -9.98 -11.22 11.15
C VAL A 197 -10.53 -10.42 12.32
N GLN A 198 -11.17 -11.07 13.29
CA GLN A 198 -11.75 -10.39 14.45
C GLN A 198 -10.69 -9.60 15.25
N ARG A 199 -9.52 -10.20 15.52
CA ARG A 199 -8.41 -9.48 16.17
C ARG A 199 -7.98 -8.26 15.37
N LYS A 200 -7.78 -8.40 14.05
CA LYS A 200 -7.40 -7.28 13.17
C LYS A 200 -8.42 -6.13 13.21
N PHE A 201 -9.70 -6.45 13.38
CA PHE A 201 -10.76 -5.44 13.55
C PHE A 201 -10.76 -4.77 14.93
N GLN A 202 -10.39 -5.50 15.98
CA GLN A 202 -10.31 -4.95 17.34
C GLN A 202 -9.05 -4.07 17.50
N ASP A 203 -7.93 -4.54 16.98
CA ASP A 203 -6.61 -3.99 17.30
C ASP A 203 -6.20 -2.91 16.29
N ILE A 204 -6.46 -3.12 14.99
CA ILE A 204 -5.87 -2.30 13.92
C ILE A 204 -6.90 -1.47 13.17
N TYR A 205 -8.13 -1.96 13.01
CA TYR A 205 -9.14 -1.28 12.18
C TYR A 205 -9.51 0.11 12.70
N VAL A 206 -9.76 0.26 14.01
CA VAL A 206 -10.18 1.56 14.57
C VAL A 206 -9.05 2.60 14.50
N PRO A 207 -7.80 2.29 14.91
CA PRO A 207 -6.67 3.21 14.70
C PRO A 207 -6.46 3.58 13.23
N ALA A 208 -6.50 2.57 12.33
CA ALA A 208 -6.33 2.79 10.89
C ALA A 208 -7.45 3.67 10.30
N LEU A 209 -8.69 3.50 10.75
CA LEU A 209 -9.82 4.31 10.31
C LEU A 209 -9.70 5.76 10.79
N LYS A 210 -9.26 5.99 12.03
CA LYS A 210 -8.99 7.35 12.54
C LYS A 210 -7.91 8.05 11.72
N ALA A 211 -6.80 7.36 11.45
CA ALA A 211 -5.73 7.87 10.60
C ALA A 211 -6.23 8.09 9.16
N ASN A 212 -7.14 7.24 8.66
CA ASN A 212 -7.75 7.40 7.35
C ASN A 212 -8.52 8.73 7.27
N TRP A 213 -9.38 9.01 8.26
CA TRP A 213 -10.14 10.26 8.33
C TRP A 213 -9.28 11.52 8.53
N LEU A 214 -8.03 11.40 8.96
CA LEU A 214 -7.12 12.55 9.07
C LEU A 214 -6.52 12.94 7.71
N VAL A 215 -6.23 11.96 6.86
CA VAL A 215 -5.48 12.17 5.60
C VAL A 215 -6.40 12.20 4.39
N TRP A 216 -7.33 11.25 4.30
CA TRP A 216 -8.09 10.99 3.08
C TRP A 216 -9.15 12.03 2.73
N PRO A 217 -9.80 12.77 3.65
CA PRO A 217 -10.73 13.81 3.25
C PRO A 217 -10.08 14.89 2.38
N THR A 218 -8.86 15.31 2.72
CA THR A 218 -8.09 16.29 1.95
C THR A 218 -7.70 15.73 0.59
N VAL A 219 -7.23 14.48 0.54
CA VAL A 219 -6.88 13.77 -0.70
C VAL A 219 -8.11 13.64 -1.61
N GLN A 220 -9.26 13.24 -1.06
CA GLN A 220 -10.49 13.06 -1.83
C GLN A 220 -11.08 14.40 -2.30
N LEU A 221 -10.92 15.47 -1.52
CA LEU A 221 -11.32 16.79 -1.94
C LEU A 221 -10.54 17.22 -3.18
N ILE A 222 -9.21 17.04 -3.17
CA ILE A 222 -8.34 17.28 -4.32
C ILE A 222 -8.77 16.40 -5.50
N ASN A 223 -8.99 15.10 -5.25
CA ASN A 223 -9.39 14.13 -6.25
C ASN A 223 -10.68 14.54 -6.98
N PHE A 224 -11.76 14.79 -6.25
CA PHE A 224 -13.06 15.10 -6.85
C PHE A 224 -13.11 16.50 -7.48
N ARG A 225 -12.26 17.42 -7.03
CA ARG A 225 -12.20 18.80 -7.54
C ARG A 225 -11.36 18.91 -8.82
N LEU A 226 -10.19 18.27 -8.84
CA LEU A 226 -9.16 18.50 -9.86
C LEU A 226 -9.05 17.36 -10.87
N MET A 227 -9.32 16.11 -10.45
CA MET A 227 -9.05 14.95 -11.30
C MET A 227 -10.26 14.63 -12.19
N PRO A 228 -10.07 14.53 -13.53
CA PRO A 228 -11.05 13.93 -14.43
C PRO A 228 -11.39 12.50 -14.00
N ILE A 229 -12.62 12.05 -14.27
CA ILE A 229 -13.13 10.76 -13.77
C ILE A 229 -12.23 9.56 -14.11
N GLN A 230 -11.59 9.58 -15.29
CA GLN A 230 -10.66 8.54 -15.72
C GLN A 230 -9.39 8.46 -14.87
N TYR A 231 -8.96 9.56 -14.23
CA TYR A 231 -7.73 9.60 -13.44
C TYR A 231 -7.96 9.53 -11.93
N GLN A 232 -9.22 9.55 -11.48
CA GLN A 232 -9.53 9.54 -10.04
C GLN A 232 -9.05 8.26 -9.33
N ILE A 233 -9.19 7.10 -9.98
CA ILE A 233 -8.69 5.83 -9.43
C ILE A 233 -7.15 5.81 -9.43
N PRO A 234 -6.44 6.03 -10.56
CA PRO A 234 -4.98 6.11 -10.56
C PRO A 234 -4.40 7.09 -9.55
N PHE A 235 -5.04 8.26 -9.37
CA PHE A 235 -4.62 9.26 -8.39
C PHE A 235 -4.69 8.72 -6.96
N VAL A 236 -5.87 8.21 -6.55
CA VAL A 236 -6.07 7.61 -5.23
C VAL A 236 -5.09 6.47 -4.98
N SER A 237 -4.88 5.59 -5.96
CA SER A 237 -3.96 4.46 -5.83
C SER A 237 -2.50 4.89 -5.73
N THR A 238 -2.11 6.00 -6.36
CA THR A 238 -0.76 6.56 -6.24
C THR A 238 -0.51 7.10 -4.84
N ILE A 239 -1.46 7.85 -4.27
CA ILE A 239 -1.38 8.28 -2.86
C ILE A 239 -1.46 7.06 -1.91
N GLY A 240 -2.20 6.03 -2.32
CA GLY A 240 -2.28 4.74 -1.66
C GLY A 240 -0.93 4.07 -1.42
N ILE A 241 0.05 4.24 -2.32
CA ILE A 241 1.42 3.73 -2.14
C ILE A 241 2.07 4.34 -0.90
N ALA A 242 1.97 5.67 -0.75
CA ALA A 242 2.49 6.38 0.42
C ALA A 242 1.72 6.01 1.69
N TRP A 243 0.41 5.83 1.59
CA TRP A 243 -0.42 5.35 2.70
C TRP A 243 -0.06 3.94 3.16
N THR A 244 0.19 3.00 2.24
CA THR A 244 0.64 1.65 2.58
C THR A 244 2.02 1.66 3.22
N ALA A 245 2.92 2.53 2.76
CA ALA A 245 4.21 2.75 3.42
C ALA A 245 4.03 3.29 4.84
N TYR A 246 3.16 4.29 5.03
CA TYR A 246 2.83 4.85 6.35
C TYR A 246 2.27 3.78 7.29
N LEU A 247 1.27 3.00 6.86
CA LEU A 247 0.71 1.91 7.66
C LEU A 247 1.78 0.85 8.00
N SER A 248 2.68 0.54 7.08
CA SER A 248 3.79 -0.39 7.34
C SER A 248 4.76 0.13 8.40
N LEU A 249 4.90 1.45 8.55
CA LEU A 249 5.71 2.04 9.61
C LEU A 249 4.98 2.04 10.95
N THR A 250 3.69 2.40 10.95
CA THR A 250 2.90 2.56 12.20
C THR A 250 2.42 1.25 12.80
N ASN A 251 2.00 0.26 11.99
CA ASN A 251 1.58 -1.06 12.53
C ASN A 251 2.71 -1.75 13.28
N SER A 252 3.95 -1.56 12.82
CA SER A 252 5.14 -2.09 13.47
C SER A 252 5.62 -1.22 14.64
N ALA A 253 4.86 -0.18 15.01
CA ALA A 253 5.09 0.65 16.18
C ALA A 253 4.07 0.36 17.30
N ASP A 254 2.88 -0.17 16.98
CA ASP A 254 1.82 -0.49 17.96
C ASP A 254 1.97 -1.89 18.59
N GLU A 255 2.71 -2.81 17.95
CA GLU A 255 3.14 -4.10 18.56
C GLU A 255 4.09 -3.90 19.76
N ALA A 256 4.55 -2.67 19.98
CA ALA A 256 5.27 -2.24 21.16
C ALA A 256 4.32 -1.99 22.34
N THR A 257 3.17 -1.34 22.15
CA THR A 257 2.40 -0.78 23.29
C THR A 257 1.34 -1.72 23.91
N SER A 258 1.35 -3.02 23.60
CA SER A 258 0.40 -4.01 24.17
C SER A 258 1.08 -5.03 25.08
#